data_AF-A0A815UR65-F1
#
_entry.id   AF-A0A815UR65-F1
#
_cell.length_a   1.000
_cell.length_b   1.000
_cell.length_c   1.000
_cell.angle_alpha   90.00
_cell.angle_beta   90.00
_cell.angle_gamma   90.00
#
_symmetry.space_group_name_H-M   'P 1'
#
loop_
_entity.id
_entity.type
_entity.pdbx_description
1 polymer ?
#
loop_
_entity_poly.entity_id
_entity_poly.type
_entity_poly.pdbx_seq_one_letter_code
_entity_poly.pdbx_strand_id
1 'polypeptide(L)'
;MDIAIKGVWLDCDPGHDDALAIILAAYHPSLELIGISTVVGNQTLDRTTQNVYKVAYIAGLPSHIPIIRGCGESFCRHVTTCPEIHDQTGLGGADVSEHPAGMCRKEKS
;
A
#
# COMPACT_ATOMS: atom_id res chain seq x y z
N MET A 1 6.54 -26.48 -18.07
CA MET A 1 5.25 -26.29 -17.38
C MET A 1 4.86 -24.85 -17.61
N ASP A 2 3.78 -24.60 -18.34
CA ASP A 2 3.27 -23.24 -18.51
C ASP A 2 2.58 -22.82 -17.22
N ILE A 3 3.19 -21.89 -16.50
CA ILE A 3 2.60 -21.28 -15.32
C ILE A 3 1.62 -20.22 -15.84
N ALA A 4 0.32 -20.44 -15.66
CA ALA A 4 -0.67 -19.41 -15.93
C ALA A 4 -0.44 -18.21 -14.98
N ILE A 5 -0.12 -17.05 -15.54
CA ILE A 5 0.06 -15.81 -14.77
C ILE A 5 -1.31 -15.25 -14.40
N LYS A 6 -1.49 -14.87 -13.14
CA LYS A 6 -2.72 -14.24 -12.63
C LYS A 6 -2.45 -12.79 -12.29
N GLY A 7 -3.20 -11.89 -12.94
CA GLY A 7 -3.26 -10.48 -12.56
C GLY A 7 -3.91 -10.33 -11.19
N VAL A 8 -3.26 -9.58 -10.29
CA VAL A 8 -3.74 -9.30 -8.93
C VAL A 8 -3.74 -7.80 -8.68
N TRP A 9 -4.89 -7.31 -8.22
CA TRP A 9 -5.02 -5.99 -7.63
C TRP A 9 -5.02 -6.12 -6.11
N LEU A 10 -4.17 -5.37 -5.42
CA LEU A 10 -4.13 -5.36 -3.95
C LEU A 10 -4.84 -4.12 -3.41
N ASP A 11 -5.90 -4.32 -2.63
CA ASP A 11 -6.55 -3.26 -1.86
C ASP A 11 -6.17 -3.47 -0.38
N CYS A 12 -5.39 -2.55 0.20
CA CYS A 12 -4.81 -2.77 1.53
C CYS A 12 -4.62 -1.49 2.37
N ASP A 13 -4.38 -1.65 3.66
CA ASP A 13 -4.15 -0.58 4.64
C ASP A 13 -2.80 -0.79 5.39
N PRO A 14 -1.65 -0.58 4.71
CA PRO A 14 -0.44 -1.34 5.02
C PRO A 14 0.06 -1.29 6.47
N GLY A 15 0.01 -2.47 7.09
CA GLY A 15 0.88 -2.92 8.17
C GLY A 15 2.08 -3.75 7.66
N HIS A 16 2.77 -4.44 8.56
CA HIS A 16 3.93 -5.28 8.22
C HIS A 16 3.58 -6.48 7.34
N ASP A 17 2.41 -7.08 7.55
CA ASP A 17 1.87 -8.20 6.78
C ASP A 17 1.47 -7.79 5.35
N ASP A 18 0.84 -6.62 5.18
CA ASP A 18 0.55 -6.07 3.86
C ASP A 18 1.82 -5.76 3.06
N ALA A 19 2.86 -5.26 3.73
CA ALA A 19 4.15 -5.01 3.08
C ALA A 19 4.73 -6.30 2.49
N LEU A 20 4.64 -7.41 3.24
CA LEU A 20 5.06 -8.72 2.75
C LEU A 20 4.17 -9.20 1.59
N ALA A 21 2.86 -8.99 1.65
CA ALA A 21 1.92 -9.35 0.59
C ALA A 21 2.19 -8.60 -0.71
N ILE A 22 2.51 -7.30 -0.63
CA ILE A 22 2.89 -6.47 -1.78
C ILE A 22 4.16 -7.03 -2.45
N ILE A 23 5.19 -7.32 -1.65
CA ILE A 23 6.46 -7.88 -2.16
C ILE A 23 6.23 -9.26 -2.80
N LEU A 24 5.45 -10.12 -2.13
CA LEU A 24 5.12 -11.44 -2.67
C LEU A 24 4.38 -11.32 -4.00
N ALA A 25 3.36 -10.46 -4.09
CA ALA A 25 2.60 -10.27 -5.32
C ALA A 25 3.45 -9.70 -6.46
N ALA A 26 4.39 -8.81 -6.15
CA ALA A 26 5.28 -8.19 -7.13
C ALA A 26 6.31 -9.15 -7.73
N TYR A 27 6.75 -10.17 -6.98
CA TYR A 27 7.88 -11.03 -7.38
C TYR A 27 7.55 -12.51 -7.51
N HIS A 28 6.31 -12.94 -7.19
CA HIS A 28 5.92 -14.34 -7.35
C HIS A 28 5.77 -14.70 -8.84
N PRO A 29 6.41 -15.78 -9.34
CA PRO A 29 6.48 -16.09 -10.77
C PRO A 29 5.15 -16.48 -11.43
N SER A 30 4.09 -16.66 -10.63
CA SER A 30 2.73 -16.96 -11.11
C SER A 30 1.78 -15.77 -10.99
N LEU A 31 2.25 -14.62 -10.51
CA LEU A 31 1.43 -13.44 -10.27
C LEU A 31 1.95 -12.25 -11.09
N GLU A 32 1.03 -11.38 -11.46
CA GLU A 32 1.32 -10.07 -12.03
C GLU A 32 0.59 -9.04 -11.16
N LEU A 33 1.35 -8.23 -10.41
CA LEU A 33 0.79 -7.15 -9.62
C LEU A 33 0.38 -6.01 -10.56
N ILE A 34 -0.92 -5.89 -10.84
CA ILE A 34 -1.46 -4.92 -11.82
C ILE A 34 -1.79 -3.56 -11.21
N GLY A 35 -1.82 -3.46 -9.88
CA GLY A 35 -2.10 -2.21 -9.17
C GLY A 35 -2.30 -2.39 -7.67
N ILE A 36 -2.21 -1.29 -6.95
CA ILE A 36 -2.46 -1.21 -5.51
C ILE A 36 -3.44 -0.07 -5.24
N SER A 37 -4.49 -0.32 -4.45
CA SER A 37 -5.30 0.72 -3.84
C SER A 37 -5.16 0.72 -2.32
N THR A 38 -5.33 1.89 -1.72
CA THR A 38 -5.23 2.05 -0.26
C THR A 38 -6.56 2.42 0.36
N VAL A 39 -6.83 1.87 1.54
CA VAL A 39 -8.02 2.21 2.33
C VAL A 39 -7.62 2.63 3.75
N VAL A 40 -8.56 3.24 4.45
CA VAL A 40 -8.43 3.52 5.88
C VAL A 40 -8.59 2.24 6.70
N GLY A 41 -7.79 2.08 7.74
CA GLY A 41 -7.84 0.91 8.62
C GLY A 41 -6.84 1.01 9.76
N ASN A 42 -5.74 0.26 9.69
CA ASN A 42 -4.65 0.24 10.69
C ASN A 42 -4.13 1.64 11.05
N GLN A 43 -4.10 2.54 10.08
CA GLN A 43 -3.77 3.96 10.24
C GLN A 43 -4.71 4.85 9.42
N THR A 44 -4.51 6.17 9.51
CA THR A 44 -5.16 7.13 8.63
C THR A 44 -4.83 6.82 7.16
N LEU A 45 -5.77 7.11 6.25
CA LEU A 45 -5.57 6.85 4.83
C LEU A 45 -4.29 7.48 4.26
N ASP A 46 -3.91 8.66 4.74
CA ASP A 46 -2.68 9.32 4.29
C ASP A 46 -1.43 8.51 4.69
N ARG A 47 -1.44 7.93 5.89
CA ARG A 47 -0.35 7.08 6.37
C ARG A 47 -0.32 5.73 5.68
N THR A 48 -1.47 5.08 5.50
CA THR A 48 -1.54 3.80 4.77
C THR A 48 -1.04 3.99 3.33
N THR A 49 -1.43 5.09 2.68
CA THR A 49 -0.94 5.45 1.34
C THR A 49 0.56 5.73 1.32
N GLN A 50 1.09 6.49 2.27
CA GLN A 50 2.54 6.73 2.40
C GLN A 50 3.31 5.43 2.65
N ASN A 51 2.74 4.50 3.42
CA ASN A 51 3.35 3.21 3.71
C ASN A 51 3.48 2.36 2.44
N VAL A 52 2.47 2.32 1.56
CA VAL A 52 2.62 1.66 0.25
C VAL A 52 3.78 2.27 -0.54
N TYR A 53 3.89 3.61 -0.60
CA TYR A 53 4.99 4.25 -1.33
C TYR A 53 6.37 3.91 -0.74
N LYS A 54 6.50 3.83 0.60
CA LYS A 54 7.73 3.40 1.25
C LYS A 54 8.08 1.96 0.91
N VAL A 55 7.11 1.04 0.99
CA VAL A 55 7.29 -0.37 0.62
C VAL A 55 7.69 -0.48 -0.85
N ALA A 56 6.97 0.22 -1.74
CA ALA A 56 7.26 0.24 -3.17
C ALA A 56 8.69 0.72 -3.47
N TYR A 57 9.13 1.78 -2.78
CA TYR A 57 10.49 2.30 -2.90
C TYR A 57 11.54 1.31 -2.40
N ILE A 58 11.40 0.80 -1.18
CA ILE A 58 12.37 -0.12 -0.56
C ILE A 58 12.48 -1.42 -1.35
N ALA A 59 11.34 -1.98 -1.75
CA ALA A 59 11.30 -3.25 -2.45
C ALA A 59 11.65 -3.12 -3.95
N GLY A 60 11.76 -1.90 -4.48
CA GLY A 60 12.11 -1.68 -5.89
C GLY A 60 10.99 -2.06 -6.85
N LEU A 61 9.74 -1.78 -6.48
CA LEU A 61 8.58 -2.08 -7.31
C LEU A 61 8.66 -1.36 -8.67
N PRO A 62 8.26 -2.03 -9.77
CA PRO A 62 8.21 -1.38 -11.07
C PRO A 62 7.31 -0.13 -11.07
N SER A 63 7.82 0.96 -11.65
CA SER A 63 7.15 2.27 -11.66
C SER A 63 5.84 2.32 -12.46
N HIS A 64 5.55 1.30 -13.27
CA HIS A 64 4.31 1.20 -14.03
C HIS A 64 3.13 0.69 -13.20
N ILE A 65 3.38 0.11 -12.01
CA ILE A 65 2.33 -0.37 -11.11
C ILE A 65 1.65 0.86 -10.48
N PRO A 66 0.36 1.11 -10.76
CA PRO A 66 -0.34 2.25 -10.19
C PRO A 66 -0.59 2.05 -8.69
N ILE A 67 -0.38 3.11 -7.90
CA ILE A 67 -0.80 3.20 -6.51
C ILE A 67 -1.91 4.26 -6.44
N ILE A 68 -3.10 3.86 -6.02
CA ILE A 68 -4.30 4.70 -6.01
C ILE A 68 -4.82 4.87 -4.58
N ARG A 69 -4.96 6.12 -4.15
CA ARG A 69 -5.59 6.43 -2.86
C ARG A 69 -7.09 6.16 -2.92
N GLY A 70 -7.59 5.31 -2.02
CA GLY A 70 -9.01 4.93 -1.94
C GLY A 70 -9.78 5.69 -0.85
N CYS A 71 -10.64 4.96 -0.13
CA CYS A 71 -11.63 5.57 0.77
C CYS A 71 -11.04 5.88 2.16
N GLY A 72 -11.28 7.12 2.62
CA GLY A 72 -10.76 7.63 3.90
C GLY A 72 -11.67 7.37 5.11
N GLU A 73 -12.88 6.88 4.86
CA GLU A 73 -13.91 6.67 5.87
C GLU A 73 -14.56 5.30 5.69
N SER A 74 -15.07 4.72 6.77
CA SER A 74 -15.90 3.52 6.69
C SER A 74 -17.32 3.90 6.32
N PHE A 75 -17.97 3.08 5.48
CA PHE A 75 -19.31 3.35 4.96
C PHE A 75 -20.38 3.56 6.05
N CYS A 76 -20.30 2.84 7.17
CA CYS A 76 -21.33 2.86 8.23
C CYS A 76 -20.79 3.05 9.65
N ARG A 77 -19.47 3.22 9.83
CA ARG A 77 -18.86 3.25 11.16
C ARG A 77 -17.87 4.40 11.27
N HIS A 78 -17.72 4.94 12.47
CA HIS A 78 -16.60 5.82 12.75
C HIS A 78 -15.30 5.03 12.69
N VAL A 79 -14.34 5.57 11.95
CA VAL A 79 -12.98 5.02 11.88
C VAL A 79 -12.35 5.15 13.27
N THR A 80 -11.98 4.03 13.88
CA THR A 80 -11.12 4.00 15.07
C THR A 80 -9.80 3.41 14.63
N THR A 81 -8.74 4.21 14.61
CA THR A 81 -7.39 3.72 14.37
C THR A 81 -6.91 3.01 15.64
N CYS A 82 -6.12 1.93 15.49
CA CYS A 82 -5.57 1.19 16.63
C CYS A 82 -4.04 1.42 16.73
N PRO A 83 -3.59 2.60 17.18
CA PRO A 83 -2.17 2.95 17.27
C PRO A 83 -1.40 2.17 18.36
N GLU A 84 -2.07 1.32 19.15
CA GLU A 84 -1.43 0.50 20.19
C GLU A 84 -0.92 -0.84 19.68
N ILE A 85 -1.45 -1.33 18.55
CA ILE A 85 -1.05 -2.62 17.94
C ILE A 85 0.02 -2.41 16.85
N HIS A 86 0.02 -1.24 16.21
CA HIS A 86 0.99 -0.84 15.21
C HIS A 86 1.72 0.41 15.69
N ASP A 87 3.06 0.40 15.63
CA ASP A 87 3.92 1.54 15.95
C ASP A 87 3.38 2.85 15.33
N GLN A 88 3.78 4.02 15.86
CA GLN A 88 3.26 5.33 15.45
C GLN A 88 3.27 5.62 13.93
N THR A 89 3.94 4.83 13.10
CA THR A 89 3.99 4.95 11.64
C THR A 89 3.20 3.87 10.88
N GLY A 90 2.70 2.81 11.54
CA GLY A 90 2.11 1.62 10.89
C GLY A 90 3.14 0.63 10.33
N LEU A 91 4.37 1.09 10.08
CA LEU A 91 5.55 0.34 9.63
C LEU A 91 6.76 0.74 10.46
N GLY A 92 6.70 0.57 11.78
CA GLY A 92 7.81 0.92 12.66
C GLY A 92 9.10 0.17 12.29
N GLY A 93 10.24 0.84 12.45
CA GLY A 93 11.59 0.27 12.24
C GLY A 93 12.22 0.49 10.86
N ALA A 94 11.44 0.88 9.84
CA ALA A 94 11.98 1.28 8.54
C ALA A 94 12.21 2.80 8.52
N ASP A 95 13.44 3.24 8.83
CA ASP A 95 13.85 4.65 8.72
C ASP A 95 14.04 5.01 7.24
N VAL A 96 12.92 5.20 6.55
CA VAL A 96 12.89 5.78 5.21
C VAL A 96 12.72 7.27 5.42
N SER A 97 13.85 7.99 5.42
CA SER A 97 13.87 9.45 5.31
C SER A 97 12.89 9.87 4.22
N GLU A 98 12.06 10.87 4.52
CA GLU A 98 10.86 11.23 3.76
C GLU A 98 11.05 11.07 2.25
N HIS A 99 10.53 9.98 1.69
CA HIS A 99 10.44 9.85 0.25
C HIS A 99 9.50 10.96 -0.21
N PRO A 100 9.86 11.83 -1.18
CA PRO A 100 9.03 12.96 -1.54
C PRO A 100 7.68 12.44 -2.02
N ALA A 101 6.68 12.52 -1.15
CA ALA A 101 5.29 12.27 -1.47
C ALA A 101 4.90 13.29 -2.55
N GLY A 102 4.99 12.87 -3.80
CA GLY A 102 5.16 13.85 -4.87
C GLY A 102 4.79 13.34 -6.24
N MET A 103 3.70 12.58 -6.38
CA MET A 103 2.90 12.63 -7.61
C MET A 103 1.49 12.05 -7.42
N CYS A 104 0.73 12.56 -6.44
CA CYS A 104 -0.72 12.47 -6.55
C CYS A 104 -1.13 13.35 -7.74
N ARG A 105 -1.42 12.73 -8.90
CA ARG A 105 -2.04 13.44 -10.02
C ARG A 105 -3.39 13.94 -9.51
N LYS A 106 -3.48 15.24 -9.24
CA LYS A 106 -4.78 15.90 -9.06
C LYS A 106 -5.60 15.62 -10.30
N GLU A 107 -6.71 14.91 -10.14
CA GLU A 107 -7.76 14.88 -11.14
C GLU A 107 -8.14 16.35 -11.41
N LYS A 108 -8.03 16.76 -12.66
CA LYS A 108 -8.46 18.09 -13.10
C LYS A 108 -9.98 18.14 -12.92
N SER A 109 -10.43 18.95 -11.96
CA SER A 109 -11.77 19.53 -11.97
C SER A 109 -11.82 20.70 -12.95
#